data_AF-A0A7V2UCC1-F1
#
_entry.id   AF-A0A7V2UCC1-F1
#
_cell.length_a   1.000
_cell.length_b   1.000
_cell.length_c   1.000
_cell.angle_alpha   90.00
_cell.angle_beta   90.00
_cell.angle_gamma   90.00
#
_symmetry.space_group_name_H-M   'P 1'
#
loop_
_entity.id
_entity.type
_entity.pdbx_description
1 polymer ?
#
loop_
_entity_poly.entity_id
_entity_poly.type
_entity_poly.pdbx_seq_one_letter_code
_entity_poly.pdbx_strand_id
1 'polypeptide(L)'
;MKQSECPKCKAALPRRGQFCLECGLDLYAEGLRRKPIPWLQVLLVAAIAGGVLAVLVIGPGKPQAAPEVEAVIARTRDLLRLLADRNYAAVVDGYFKTNSARFAEVEELLRESARGAGAQGLKNAQSHGFRDLNAALAYVRKHGTKHPDYIARLLYTIVSHPEPNPWLSPRRAERFFEWYLEQAFGAADVAKAQLDTADARWEEGRLTVKVRYPEPVAPPPGVEDPSVLHWRLVTGGWGGCTTQRLILEFGTDDHLGEFLDLLKRLPAE
;
A
#
# COMPACT_ATOMS: atom_id res chain seq x y z
N MET A 1 30.89 41.35 35.44
CA MET A 1 30.01 41.91 34.38
C MET A 1 29.98 40.91 33.23
N LYS A 2 28.81 40.45 32.77
CA LYS A 2 28.73 39.51 31.63
C LYS A 2 28.94 40.30 30.35
N GLN A 3 30.09 40.15 29.68
CA GLN A 3 30.30 40.71 28.35
C GLN A 3 29.35 39.99 27.38
N SER A 4 28.40 40.73 26.82
CA SER A 4 27.46 40.27 25.79
C SER A 4 28.03 40.35 24.38
N GLU A 5 29.24 40.89 24.23
CA GLU A 5 29.86 41.18 22.93
C GLU A 5 31.26 40.59 22.85
N CYS A 6 31.63 40.16 21.64
CA CYS A 6 32.94 39.62 21.33
C CYS A 6 33.98 40.74 21.40
N PRO A 7 35.10 40.58 22.12
CA PRO A 7 36.12 41.62 22.21
C PRO A 7 36.79 41.91 20.86
N LYS A 8 36.86 40.90 19.97
CA LYS A 8 37.54 41.00 18.67
C LYS A 8 36.69 41.65 17.58
N CYS A 9 35.42 41.26 17.44
CA CYS A 9 34.56 41.74 16.34
C CYS A 9 33.32 42.53 16.80
N LYS A 10 33.14 42.73 18.12
CA LYS A 10 31.98 43.41 18.73
C LYS A 10 30.61 42.77 18.47
N ALA A 11 30.56 41.62 17.80
CA ALA A 11 29.33 40.88 17.60
C ALA A 11 28.76 40.33 18.91
N ALA A 12 27.44 40.19 18.99
CA ALA A 12 26.77 39.61 20.15
C ALA A 12 27.18 38.15 20.34
N LEU A 13 27.60 37.78 21.55
CA LEU A 13 28.02 36.42 21.86
C LEU A 13 26.80 35.52 22.08
N PRO A 14 26.77 34.30 21.50
CA PRO A 14 25.67 33.36 21.71
C PRO A 14 25.62 32.94 23.18
N ARG A 15 24.44 32.54 23.70
CA ARG A 15 24.28 32.12 25.12
C ARG A 15 25.10 30.88 25.48
N ARG A 16 25.36 29.98 24.52
CA ARG A 16 26.20 28.77 24.65
C ARG A 16 27.07 28.63 23.41
N GLY A 17 28.27 28.08 23.57
CA GLY A 17 29.22 27.89 22.47
C GLY A 17 30.66 28.14 22.89
N GLN A 18 31.59 27.44 22.24
CA GLN A 18 33.04 27.62 22.43
C GLN A 18 33.59 28.80 21.64
N PHE A 19 33.04 29.07 20.46
CA PHE A 19 33.58 30.05 19.52
C PHE A 19 32.61 31.21 19.28
N CYS A 20 33.14 32.38 18.96
CA CYS A 20 32.37 33.45 18.34
C CYS A 20 31.96 33.01 16.93
N LEU A 21 30.66 33.02 16.62
CA LEU A 21 30.14 32.55 15.33
C LEU A 21 30.59 33.43 14.15
N GLU A 22 30.89 34.70 14.40
CA GLU A 22 31.28 35.65 13.35
C GLU A 22 32.77 35.59 13.02
N CYS A 23 33.64 35.54 14.05
CA CYS A 23 35.08 35.70 13.85
C CYS A 23 35.92 34.49 14.28
N GLY A 24 35.28 33.42 14.76
CA GLY A 24 35.93 32.18 15.17
C GLY A 24 36.78 32.26 16.44
N LEU A 25 36.73 33.37 17.20
CA LEU A 25 37.50 33.52 18.44
C LEU A 25 37.08 32.48 19.49
N ASP A 26 38.04 31.76 20.09
CA ASP A 26 37.79 30.84 21.19
C ASP A 26 37.49 31.61 22.50
N LEU A 27 36.25 31.49 22.97
CA LEU A 27 35.72 32.19 24.13
C LEU A 27 36.18 31.57 25.46
N TYR A 28 36.68 30.33 25.48
CA TYR A 28 37.26 29.74 26.69
C TYR A 28 38.72 30.17 26.88
N ALA A 29 39.48 30.31 25.80
CA ALA A 29 40.87 30.77 25.85
C ALA A 29 40.96 32.20 26.41
N GLU A 30 40.03 33.08 26.02
CA GLU A 30 39.95 34.47 26.50
C GLU A 30 39.31 34.61 27.89
N GLY A 31 39.04 33.51 28.59
CA GLY A 31 38.45 33.53 29.93
C GLY A 31 37.01 34.03 30.00
N LEU A 32 36.36 34.24 28.85
CA LEU A 32 34.97 34.73 28.75
C LEU A 32 33.96 33.64 29.16
N ARG A 33 34.38 32.37 29.16
CA ARG A 33 33.57 31.23 29.62
C ARG A 33 34.38 30.26 30.47
N ARG A 34 33.70 29.59 31.41
CA ARG A 34 34.28 28.52 32.25
C ARG A 34 34.13 27.17 31.55
N LYS A 35 35.20 26.38 31.46
CA LYS A 35 35.16 25.00 30.96
C LYS A 35 34.26 24.13 31.86
N PRO A 36 33.49 23.17 31.31
CA PRO A 36 32.76 22.19 32.10
C PRO A 36 33.73 21.30 32.89
N ILE A 37 33.37 21.00 34.15
CA ILE A 37 34.25 20.40 35.16
C ILE A 37 34.50 18.91 34.85
N PRO A 38 35.75 18.40 34.91
CA PRO A 38 36.15 17.09 34.39
C PRO A 38 35.61 15.83 35.13
N TRP A 39 34.99 15.93 36.31
CA TRP A 39 34.49 14.75 37.03
C TRP A 39 33.25 14.10 36.39
N LEU A 40 32.53 14.83 35.52
CA LEU A 40 31.39 14.30 34.77
C LEU A 40 31.77 13.20 33.77
N GLN A 41 33.01 13.19 33.28
CA GLN A 41 33.50 12.15 32.36
C GLN A 41 33.73 10.81 33.08
N VAL A 42 34.06 10.83 34.37
CA VAL A 42 34.30 9.59 35.15
C VAL A 42 32.99 8.85 35.43
N LEU A 43 31.90 9.57 35.71
CA LEU A 43 30.57 8.97 35.91
C LEU A 43 29.99 8.39 34.61
N LEU A 44 30.29 9.00 33.47
CA LEU A 44 29.82 8.53 32.17
C LEU A 44 30.45 7.17 31.80
N VAL A 45 31.74 6.98 32.07
CA VAL A 45 32.46 5.72 31.76
C VAL A 45 31.96 4.58 32.65
N ALA A 46 31.69 4.83 33.93
CA ALA A 46 31.14 3.81 34.83
C ALA A 46 29.72 3.37 34.44
N ALA A 47 28.88 4.31 33.97
CA ALA A 47 27.54 4.00 33.48
C ALA A 47 27.56 3.17 32.18
N ILE A 48 28.50 3.46 31.27
CA ILE A 48 28.68 2.69 30.03
C ILE A 48 29.15 1.27 30.34
N ALA A 49 30.14 1.10 31.24
CA ALA A 49 30.64 -0.24 31.61
C ALA A 49 29.56 -1.10 32.29
N GLY A 50 28.72 -0.51 33.16
CA GLY A 50 27.58 -1.19 33.77
C GLY A 50 26.48 -1.55 32.74
N GLY A 51 26.23 -0.67 31.77
CA GLY A 51 25.27 -0.92 30.69
C GLY A 51 25.67 -2.05 29.73
N VAL A 52 26.96 -2.17 29.40
CA VAL A 52 27.47 -3.24 28.52
C VAL A 52 27.35 -4.63 29.17
N LEU A 53 27.51 -4.75 30.49
CA LEU A 53 27.35 -6.04 31.17
C LEU A 53 25.88 -6.49 31.26
N ALA A 54 24.92 -5.57 31.38
CA ALA A 54 23.49 -5.90 31.37
C ALA A 54 23.03 -6.41 29.98
N VAL A 55 23.60 -5.88 28.90
CA VAL A 55 23.32 -6.31 27.52
C VAL A 55 23.89 -7.70 27.19
N LEU A 56 24.90 -8.19 27.93
CA LEU A 56 25.47 -9.52 27.69
C LEU A 56 24.75 -10.64 28.46
N VAL A 57 24.03 -10.33 29.55
CA VAL A 57 23.25 -11.30 30.32
C VAL A 57 21.85 -11.51 29.72
N ILE A 58 21.31 -10.48 29.06
CA ILE A 58 20.08 -10.56 28.27
C ILE A 58 20.51 -10.86 26.84
N GLY A 59 20.57 -12.15 26.47
CA GLY A 59 20.95 -12.58 25.12
C GLY A 59 20.20 -11.81 24.01
N PRO A 60 20.71 -11.77 22.77
CA PRO A 60 20.17 -10.92 21.71
C PRO A 60 18.70 -11.25 21.52
N GLY A 61 17.84 -10.41 22.10
CA GLY A 61 16.41 -10.51 21.91
C GLY A 61 16.17 -10.48 20.42
N LYS A 62 15.41 -11.46 19.92
CA LYS A 62 14.95 -11.46 18.53
C LYS A 62 14.49 -10.03 18.22
N PRO A 63 14.99 -9.37 17.16
CA PRO A 63 14.64 -7.99 16.86
C PRO A 63 13.12 -7.91 16.83
N GLN A 64 12.56 -7.21 17.82
CA GLN A 64 11.12 -7.05 17.94
C GLN A 64 10.67 -6.23 16.74
N ALA A 65 9.71 -6.75 15.98
CA ALA A 65 9.20 -6.07 14.80
C ALA A 65 8.61 -4.71 15.22
N ALA A 66 8.72 -3.71 14.34
CA ALA A 66 8.11 -2.41 14.61
C ALA A 66 6.59 -2.57 14.83
N PRO A 67 5.95 -1.85 15.77
CA PRO A 67 4.52 -1.98 16.07
C PRO A 67 3.61 -1.87 14.84
N GLU A 68 4.00 -1.06 13.85
CA GLU A 68 3.30 -0.89 12.58
C GLU A 68 3.29 -2.18 11.74
N VAL A 69 4.39 -2.94 11.77
CA VAL A 69 4.51 -4.24 11.08
C VAL A 69 3.58 -5.26 11.72
N GLU A 70 3.53 -5.32 13.05
CA GLU A 70 2.62 -6.21 13.77
C GLU A 70 1.16 -5.88 13.47
N ALA A 71 0.80 -4.60 13.41
CA ALA A 71 -0.54 -4.15 13.05
C ALA A 71 -0.93 -4.55 11.62
N VAL A 72 -0.01 -4.43 10.65
CA VAL A 72 -0.29 -4.88 9.28
C VAL A 72 -0.42 -6.39 9.23
N ILE A 73 0.46 -7.17 9.86
CA ILE A 73 0.36 -8.63 9.88
C ILE A 73 -0.98 -9.08 10.47
N ALA A 74 -1.47 -8.42 11.53
CA ALA A 74 -2.80 -8.68 12.07
C ALA A 74 -3.92 -8.39 11.06
N ARG A 75 -3.83 -7.28 10.32
CA ARG A 75 -4.80 -6.92 9.27
C ARG A 75 -4.75 -7.87 8.06
N THR A 76 -3.57 -8.30 7.66
CA THR A 76 -3.39 -9.30 6.60
C THR A 76 -3.99 -10.63 7.01
N ARG A 77 -3.84 -11.04 8.28
CA ARG A 77 -4.46 -12.29 8.77
C ARG A 77 -5.99 -12.22 8.72
N ASP A 78 -6.58 -11.09 9.10
CA ASP A 78 -8.03 -10.90 9.01
C ASP A 78 -8.52 -10.90 7.55
N LEU A 79 -7.77 -10.24 6.65
CA LEU A 79 -8.02 -10.29 5.21
C LEU A 79 -8.01 -11.73 4.67
N LEU A 80 -6.96 -12.50 4.96
CA LEU A 80 -6.83 -13.90 4.51
C LEU A 80 -7.95 -14.78 5.07
N ARG A 81 -8.40 -14.54 6.31
CA ARG A 81 -9.56 -15.22 6.89
C ARG A 81 -10.83 -14.97 6.07
N LEU A 82 -11.14 -13.70 5.77
CA LEU A 82 -12.31 -13.35 4.96
C LEU A 82 -12.23 -13.94 3.55
N LEU A 83 -11.04 -13.96 2.95
CA LEU A 83 -10.80 -14.57 1.63
C LEU A 83 -10.95 -16.09 1.66
N ALA A 84 -10.48 -16.76 2.72
CA ALA A 84 -10.66 -18.20 2.91
C ALA A 84 -12.16 -18.57 3.03
N ASP A 85 -12.95 -17.71 3.69
CA ASP A 85 -14.41 -17.84 3.79
C ASP A 85 -15.14 -17.43 2.49
N ARG A 86 -14.40 -17.02 1.44
CA ARG A 86 -14.93 -16.45 0.19
C ARG A 86 -15.88 -15.26 0.40
N ASN A 87 -15.68 -14.52 1.51
CA ASN A 87 -16.48 -13.36 1.85
C ASN A 87 -15.92 -12.09 1.20
N TYR A 88 -15.91 -12.07 -0.14
CA TYR A 88 -15.35 -10.96 -0.92
C TYR A 88 -16.05 -9.63 -0.65
N ALA A 89 -17.36 -9.63 -0.39
CA ALA A 89 -18.12 -8.43 -0.05
C ALA A 89 -17.58 -7.75 1.21
N ALA A 90 -17.30 -8.52 2.27
CA ALA A 90 -16.71 -7.98 3.50
C ALA A 90 -15.27 -7.47 3.28
N VAL A 91 -14.51 -8.13 2.39
CA VAL A 91 -13.17 -7.64 1.99
C VAL A 91 -13.28 -6.29 1.29
N VAL A 92 -14.18 -6.17 0.32
CA VAL A 92 -14.40 -4.92 -0.41
C VAL A 92 -14.82 -3.79 0.54
N ASP A 93 -15.79 -4.05 1.42
CA ASP A 93 -16.27 -3.05 2.37
C ASP A 93 -15.16 -2.62 3.35
N GLY A 94 -14.40 -3.58 3.89
CA GLY A 94 -13.37 -3.33 4.89
C GLY A 94 -12.08 -2.71 4.37
N TYR A 95 -11.66 -3.06 3.15
CA TYR A 95 -10.30 -2.76 2.65
C TYR A 95 -10.27 -1.91 1.38
N PHE A 96 -11.31 -1.93 0.56
CA PHE A 96 -11.34 -1.20 -0.72
C PHE A 96 -12.20 0.05 -0.63
N LYS A 97 -13.45 -0.07 -0.17
CA LYS A 97 -14.37 1.07 -0.01
C LYS A 97 -13.87 2.09 1.02
N THR A 98 -13.18 1.61 2.04
CA THR A 98 -12.47 2.45 3.02
C THR A 98 -11.36 3.29 2.38
N ASN A 99 -10.84 2.89 1.20
CA ASN A 99 -10.01 3.69 0.31
C ASN A 99 -10.84 4.40 -0.76
N SER A 100 -11.74 5.28 -0.30
CA SER A 100 -12.75 5.93 -1.14
C SER A 100 -12.21 6.59 -2.42
N ALA A 101 -10.98 7.11 -2.44
CA ALA A 101 -10.44 7.74 -3.64
C ALA A 101 -10.25 6.74 -4.79
N ARG A 102 -9.56 5.63 -4.53
CA ARG A 102 -9.33 4.59 -5.54
C ARG A 102 -10.63 3.89 -5.94
N PHE A 103 -11.46 3.59 -4.95
CA PHE A 103 -12.76 2.99 -5.21
C PHE A 103 -13.65 3.91 -6.06
N ALA A 104 -13.66 5.22 -5.77
CA ALA A 104 -14.43 6.21 -6.53
C ALA A 104 -13.86 6.42 -7.94
N GLU A 105 -12.55 6.35 -8.13
CA GLU A 105 -11.92 6.40 -9.46
C GLU A 105 -12.38 5.24 -10.34
N VAL A 106 -12.30 4.01 -9.83
CA VAL A 106 -12.81 2.82 -10.52
C VAL A 106 -14.31 2.96 -10.78
N GLU A 107 -15.08 3.44 -9.81
CA GLU A 107 -16.51 3.69 -10.00
C GLU A 107 -16.80 4.68 -11.13
N GLU A 108 -16.04 5.77 -11.23
CA GLU A 108 -16.19 6.80 -12.27
C GLU A 108 -15.81 6.26 -13.64
N LEU A 109 -14.69 5.54 -13.77
CA LEU A 109 -14.26 4.92 -15.02
C LEU A 109 -15.31 3.94 -15.57
N LEU A 110 -15.88 3.13 -14.67
CA LEU A 110 -16.95 2.20 -15.01
C LEU A 110 -18.25 2.93 -15.35
N ARG A 111 -18.51 4.08 -14.72
CA ARG A 111 -19.66 4.94 -15.00
C ARG A 111 -19.58 5.58 -16.37
N GLU A 112 -18.43 6.16 -16.72
CA GLU A 112 -18.15 6.73 -18.05
C GLU A 112 -18.34 5.65 -19.12
N SER A 113 -17.85 4.45 -18.87
CA SER A 113 -17.87 3.39 -19.88
C SER A 113 -19.25 2.82 -20.13
N ALA A 114 -20.07 2.69 -19.08
CA ALA A 114 -21.44 2.19 -19.22
C ALA A 114 -22.41 3.21 -19.85
N ARG A 115 -22.11 4.52 -19.78
CA ARG A 115 -23.00 5.59 -20.27
C ARG A 115 -22.45 6.36 -21.48
N GLY A 116 -21.15 6.29 -21.72
CA GLY A 116 -20.42 7.06 -22.71
C GLY A 116 -19.84 6.19 -23.82
N ALA A 117 -18.58 6.43 -24.16
CA ALA A 117 -17.95 5.88 -25.37
C ALA A 117 -17.84 4.34 -25.40
N GLY A 118 -17.80 3.67 -24.23
CA GLY A 118 -17.75 2.20 -24.14
C GLY A 118 -19.11 1.51 -24.21
N ALA A 119 -20.22 2.25 -24.11
CA ALA A 119 -21.55 1.67 -23.93
C ALA A 119 -21.99 0.86 -25.15
N GLN A 120 -21.67 1.34 -26.35
CA GLN A 120 -21.98 0.63 -27.59
C GLN A 120 -21.14 -0.64 -27.75
N GLY A 121 -19.84 -0.57 -27.47
CA GLY A 121 -18.97 -1.76 -27.51
C GLY A 121 -19.40 -2.85 -26.53
N LEU A 122 -19.86 -2.47 -25.33
CA LEU A 122 -20.42 -3.42 -24.37
C LEU A 122 -21.69 -4.09 -24.92
N LYS A 123 -22.62 -3.32 -25.52
CA LYS A 123 -23.81 -3.90 -26.17
C LYS A 123 -23.43 -4.86 -27.29
N ASN A 124 -22.42 -4.52 -28.11
CA ASN A 124 -21.98 -5.38 -29.20
C ASN A 124 -21.38 -6.69 -28.69
N ALA A 125 -20.57 -6.63 -27.63
CA ALA A 125 -20.05 -7.80 -26.97
C ALA A 125 -21.15 -8.67 -26.33
N GLN A 126 -22.16 -8.04 -25.72
CA GLN A 126 -23.34 -8.74 -25.19
C GLN A 126 -24.15 -9.44 -26.29
N SER A 127 -24.37 -8.77 -27.43
CA SER A 127 -25.05 -9.34 -28.60
C SER A 127 -24.30 -10.53 -29.19
N HIS A 128 -22.98 -10.59 -29.03
CA HIS A 128 -22.17 -11.73 -29.46
C HIS A 128 -22.46 -13.00 -28.62
N GLY A 129 -22.94 -12.84 -27.37
CA GLY A 129 -23.43 -13.93 -26.53
C GLY A 129 -22.39 -15.05 -26.34
N PHE A 130 -21.21 -14.70 -25.81
CA PHE A 130 -20.10 -15.65 -25.65
C PHE A 130 -20.56 -16.94 -24.95
N ARG A 131 -20.40 -18.08 -25.63
CA ARG A 131 -20.81 -19.39 -25.12
C ARG A 131 -19.83 -19.97 -24.10
N ASP A 132 -18.57 -19.58 -24.19
CA ASP A 132 -17.49 -19.97 -23.30
C ASP A 132 -16.36 -18.92 -23.30
N LEU A 133 -15.38 -19.12 -22.42
CA LEU A 133 -14.22 -18.23 -22.31
C LEU A 133 -13.34 -18.23 -23.56
N ASN A 134 -13.29 -19.34 -24.32
CA ASN A 134 -12.49 -19.41 -25.53
C ASN A 134 -13.06 -18.53 -26.65
N ALA A 135 -14.39 -18.45 -26.75
CA ALA A 135 -15.09 -17.54 -27.65
C ALA A 135 -14.80 -16.08 -27.31
N ALA A 136 -14.86 -15.71 -26.03
CA ALA A 136 -14.48 -14.38 -25.57
C ALA A 136 -13.01 -14.06 -25.85
N LEU A 137 -12.11 -15.03 -25.65
CA LEU A 137 -10.68 -14.88 -25.92
C LEU A 137 -10.39 -14.68 -27.40
N ALA A 138 -11.02 -15.46 -28.28
CA ALA A 138 -10.91 -15.29 -29.73
C ALA A 138 -11.39 -13.90 -30.16
N TYR A 139 -12.51 -13.44 -29.59
CA TYR A 139 -13.06 -12.10 -29.84
C TYR A 139 -12.09 -11.00 -29.39
N VAL A 140 -11.59 -11.06 -28.16
CA VAL A 140 -10.63 -10.07 -27.63
C VAL A 140 -9.34 -10.06 -28.44
N ARG A 141 -8.79 -11.22 -28.81
CA ARG A 141 -7.57 -11.32 -29.63
C ARG A 141 -7.76 -10.69 -31.02
N LYS A 142 -8.93 -10.86 -31.64
CA LYS A 142 -9.28 -10.22 -32.92
C LYS A 142 -9.22 -8.69 -32.83
N HIS A 143 -9.61 -8.12 -31.69
CA HIS A 143 -9.68 -6.66 -31.49
C HIS A 143 -8.43 -6.04 -30.84
N GLY A 144 -7.46 -6.86 -30.44
CA GLY A 144 -6.12 -6.45 -30.04
C GLY A 144 -6.07 -5.77 -28.67
N THR A 145 -5.33 -6.37 -27.75
CA THR A 145 -5.14 -5.88 -26.38
C THR A 145 -3.83 -6.44 -25.82
N LYS A 146 -3.21 -5.76 -24.87
CA LYS A 146 -1.94 -6.18 -24.24
C LYS A 146 -2.12 -7.46 -23.40
N HIS A 147 -3.25 -7.60 -22.72
CA HIS A 147 -3.56 -8.69 -21.79
C HIS A 147 -4.83 -9.44 -22.21
N PRO A 148 -4.83 -10.14 -23.36
CA PRO A 148 -6.04 -10.73 -23.94
C PRO A 148 -6.75 -11.71 -23.01
N ASP A 149 -6.00 -12.48 -22.23
CA ASP A 149 -6.57 -13.45 -21.29
C ASP A 149 -7.32 -12.77 -20.12
N TYR A 150 -6.77 -11.70 -19.55
CA TYR A 150 -7.45 -10.90 -18.52
C TYR A 150 -8.74 -10.29 -19.06
N ILE A 151 -8.61 -9.59 -20.21
CA ILE A 151 -9.68 -8.83 -20.83
C ILE A 151 -10.81 -9.77 -21.29
N ALA A 152 -10.47 -10.96 -21.81
CA ALA A 152 -11.44 -11.99 -22.16
C ALA A 152 -12.18 -12.54 -20.94
N ARG A 153 -11.49 -12.79 -19.82
CA ARG A 153 -12.14 -13.23 -18.57
C ARG A 153 -13.08 -12.18 -18.02
N LEU A 154 -12.65 -10.92 -18.00
CA LEU A 154 -13.49 -9.81 -17.57
C LEU A 154 -14.72 -9.68 -18.48
N LEU A 155 -14.52 -9.63 -19.80
CA LEU A 155 -15.60 -9.53 -20.78
C LEU A 155 -16.56 -10.73 -20.71
N TYR A 156 -16.02 -11.96 -20.62
CA TYR A 156 -16.81 -13.18 -20.48
C TYR A 156 -17.64 -13.18 -19.19
N THR A 157 -17.05 -12.78 -18.06
CA THR A 157 -17.74 -12.70 -16.76
C THR A 157 -18.94 -11.77 -16.87
N ILE A 158 -18.75 -10.61 -17.51
CA ILE A 158 -19.78 -9.59 -17.69
C ILE A 158 -20.91 -10.06 -18.60
N VAL A 159 -20.57 -10.68 -19.73
CA VAL A 159 -21.55 -11.08 -20.75
C VAL A 159 -22.30 -12.35 -20.33
N SER A 160 -21.63 -13.29 -19.67
CA SER A 160 -22.19 -14.62 -19.33
C SER A 160 -22.96 -14.65 -18.01
N HIS A 161 -22.75 -13.64 -17.15
CA HIS A 161 -23.59 -13.42 -15.97
C HIS A 161 -24.35 -12.10 -16.13
N PRO A 162 -25.32 -12.03 -17.08
CA PRO A 162 -26.10 -10.82 -17.31
C PRO A 162 -27.04 -10.61 -16.12
N GLU A 163 -26.57 -9.93 -15.08
CA GLU A 163 -27.49 -9.16 -14.25
C GLU A 163 -28.16 -8.09 -15.14
N PRO A 164 -29.36 -7.59 -14.79
CA PRO A 164 -30.11 -6.64 -15.62
C PRO A 164 -29.28 -5.43 -16.06
N ASN A 165 -28.26 -5.06 -15.28
CA ASN A 165 -27.10 -4.29 -15.70
C ASN A 165 -26.05 -4.27 -14.57
N PRO A 166 -25.06 -5.18 -14.55
CA PRO A 166 -24.00 -5.14 -13.52
C PRO A 166 -23.25 -3.80 -13.57
N TRP A 167 -23.26 -3.13 -14.73
CA TRP A 167 -22.61 -1.85 -14.99
C TRP A 167 -23.52 -0.61 -14.97
N LEU A 168 -24.78 -0.66 -14.53
CA LEU A 168 -25.60 0.56 -14.34
C LEU A 168 -25.97 0.85 -12.89
N SER A 169 -25.53 0.03 -11.93
CA SER A 169 -25.83 0.22 -10.50
C SER A 169 -24.73 0.99 -9.75
N PRO A 170 -25.05 1.58 -8.57
CA PRO A 170 -24.05 2.10 -7.64
C PRO A 170 -23.07 1.06 -7.08
N ARG A 171 -23.32 -0.25 -7.25
CA ARG A 171 -22.50 -1.35 -6.70
C ARG A 171 -21.43 -1.87 -7.67
N ARG A 172 -21.21 -1.16 -8.78
CA ARG A 172 -20.28 -1.55 -9.85
C ARG A 172 -18.86 -1.86 -9.38
N ALA A 173 -18.25 -0.90 -8.69
CA ALA A 173 -16.89 -1.06 -8.20
C ALA A 173 -16.81 -2.20 -7.18
N GLU A 174 -17.85 -2.40 -6.35
CA GLU A 174 -17.91 -3.52 -5.40
C GLU A 174 -17.83 -4.87 -6.15
N ARG A 175 -18.68 -5.06 -7.17
CA ARG A 175 -18.68 -6.27 -7.99
C ARG A 175 -17.37 -6.50 -8.75
N PHE A 176 -16.78 -5.44 -9.29
CA PHE A 176 -15.49 -5.52 -9.96
C PHE A 176 -14.40 -6.02 -9.01
N PHE A 177 -14.30 -5.45 -7.81
CA PHE A 177 -13.30 -5.89 -6.83
C PHE A 177 -13.59 -7.28 -6.29
N GLU A 178 -14.86 -7.66 -6.07
CA GLU A 178 -15.24 -9.04 -5.72
C GLU A 178 -14.73 -10.05 -6.76
N TRP A 179 -15.01 -9.80 -8.04
CA TRP A 179 -14.51 -10.62 -9.14
C TRP A 179 -12.98 -10.65 -9.20
N TYR A 180 -12.33 -9.50 -9.07
CA TYR A 180 -10.87 -9.41 -9.13
C TYR A 180 -10.20 -10.20 -8.00
N LEU A 181 -10.75 -10.13 -6.79
CA LEU A 181 -10.31 -10.93 -5.65
C LEU A 181 -10.53 -12.42 -5.89
N GLU A 182 -11.65 -12.82 -6.50
CA GLU A 182 -11.87 -14.21 -6.89
C GLU A 182 -10.82 -14.68 -7.93
N GLN A 183 -10.49 -13.85 -8.93
CA GLN A 183 -9.45 -14.21 -9.91
C GLN A 183 -8.06 -14.32 -9.27
N ALA A 184 -7.75 -13.46 -8.31
CA ALA A 184 -6.44 -13.45 -7.64
C ALA A 184 -6.30 -14.61 -6.64
N PHE A 185 -7.30 -14.83 -5.79
CA PHE A 185 -7.21 -15.75 -4.65
C PHE A 185 -7.98 -17.05 -4.83
N GLY A 186 -8.87 -17.16 -5.82
CA GLY A 186 -9.80 -18.29 -5.95
C GLY A 186 -9.13 -19.65 -6.17
N ALA A 187 -7.92 -19.66 -6.73
CA ALA A 187 -7.11 -20.87 -6.91
C ALA A 187 -6.12 -21.14 -5.75
N ALA A 188 -5.94 -20.19 -4.83
CA ALA A 188 -5.01 -20.33 -3.71
C ALA A 188 -5.66 -21.06 -2.52
N ASP A 189 -4.90 -21.91 -1.82
CA ASP A 189 -5.31 -22.47 -0.52
C ASP A 189 -5.09 -21.42 0.59
N VAL A 190 -5.93 -20.39 0.58
CA VAL A 190 -5.82 -19.23 1.48
C VAL A 190 -5.96 -19.64 2.95
N ALA A 191 -6.72 -20.69 3.25
CA ALA A 191 -6.91 -21.20 4.61
C ALA A 191 -5.61 -21.72 5.25
N LYS A 192 -4.64 -22.16 4.42
CA LYS A 192 -3.32 -22.64 4.86
C LYS A 192 -2.19 -21.65 4.59
N ALA A 193 -2.52 -20.41 4.20
CA ALA A 193 -1.54 -19.37 3.98
C ALA A 193 -0.76 -19.04 5.27
N GLN A 194 0.54 -18.86 5.13
CA GLN A 194 1.45 -18.52 6.22
C GLN A 194 1.90 -17.06 6.09
N LEU A 195 1.96 -16.39 7.23
CA LEU A 195 2.44 -15.02 7.40
C LEU A 195 3.53 -15.00 8.46
N ASP A 196 4.68 -14.42 8.13
CA ASP A 196 5.75 -14.13 9.08
C ASP A 196 6.00 -12.62 9.14
N THR A 197 6.24 -12.09 10.33
CA THR A 197 6.71 -10.71 10.51
C THR A 197 8.01 -10.41 9.76
N ALA A 198 8.88 -11.41 9.58
CA ALA A 198 10.12 -11.26 8.81
C ALA A 198 9.87 -11.08 7.29
N ASP A 199 8.68 -11.48 6.82
CA ASP A 199 8.23 -11.37 5.43
C ASP A 199 7.52 -10.03 5.15
N ALA A 200 7.47 -9.13 6.13
CA ALA A 200 6.94 -7.77 6.00
C ALA A 200 8.06 -6.73 5.98
N ARG A 201 8.02 -5.80 5.01
CA ARG A 201 9.03 -4.76 4.82
C ARG A 201 8.40 -3.41 4.52
N TRP A 202 8.95 -2.37 5.12
CA TRP A 202 8.60 -0.99 4.80
C TRP A 202 9.59 -0.43 3.79
N GLU A 203 9.09 -0.07 2.61
CA GLU A 203 9.89 0.45 1.50
C GLU A 203 9.11 1.61 0.86
N GLU A 204 9.76 2.78 0.74
CA GLU A 204 9.21 3.93 -0.01
C GLU A 204 7.79 4.39 0.42
N GLY A 205 7.45 4.27 1.70
CA GLY A 205 6.13 4.68 2.23
C GLY A 205 5.02 3.64 2.05
N ARG A 206 5.37 2.45 1.57
CA ARG A 206 4.50 1.28 1.42
C ARG A 206 5.04 0.14 2.28
N LEU A 207 4.13 -0.62 2.88
CA LEU A 207 4.46 -1.85 3.57
C LEU A 207 4.08 -3.03 2.70
N THR A 208 5.06 -3.84 2.32
CA THR A 208 4.86 -5.06 1.54
C THR A 208 4.87 -6.26 2.47
N VAL A 209 3.86 -7.11 2.39
CA VAL A 209 3.77 -8.38 3.12
C VAL A 209 3.82 -9.53 2.12
N LYS A 210 4.77 -10.45 2.28
CA LYS A 210 4.76 -11.70 1.51
C LYS A 210 3.91 -12.75 2.21
N VAL A 211 3.04 -13.38 1.46
CA VAL A 211 2.17 -14.46 1.89
C VAL A 211 2.70 -15.76 1.28
N ARG A 212 2.92 -16.78 2.12
CA ARG A 212 3.38 -18.08 1.66
C ARG A 212 2.22 -19.06 1.61
N TYR A 213 1.88 -19.51 0.41
CA TYR A 213 0.86 -20.54 0.19
C TYR A 213 1.51 -21.94 0.17
N PRO A 214 0.76 -23.00 0.51
CA PRO A 214 1.29 -24.37 0.49
C PRO A 214 1.69 -24.83 -0.92
N GLU A 215 0.98 -24.33 -1.93
CA GLU A 215 1.28 -24.56 -3.34
C GLU A 215 1.57 -23.20 -4.02
N PRO A 216 2.48 -23.15 -5.01
CA PRO A 216 2.71 -21.94 -5.78
C PRO A 216 1.42 -21.44 -6.44
N VAL A 217 1.08 -20.18 -6.23
CA VAL A 217 -0.07 -19.56 -6.88
C VAL A 217 0.35 -19.06 -8.25
N ALA A 218 -0.42 -19.39 -9.27
CA ALA A 218 -0.24 -18.89 -10.64
C ALA A 218 -1.51 -18.11 -11.03
N PRO A 219 -1.60 -16.82 -10.65
CA PRO A 219 -2.75 -16.01 -11.04
C PRO A 219 -2.80 -15.86 -12.57
N PRO A 220 -3.99 -15.62 -13.15
CA PRO A 220 -4.10 -15.32 -14.57
C PRO A 220 -3.20 -14.14 -14.97
N PRO A 221 -2.63 -14.11 -16.19
CA PRO A 221 -1.88 -12.95 -16.67
C PRO A 221 -2.70 -11.66 -16.50
N GLY A 222 -2.08 -10.63 -15.94
CA GLY A 222 -2.73 -9.36 -15.63
C GLY A 222 -3.47 -9.32 -14.28
N VAL A 223 -3.50 -10.40 -13.52
CA VAL A 223 -3.94 -10.38 -12.13
C VAL A 223 -2.71 -10.28 -11.23
N GLU A 224 -2.77 -9.39 -10.24
CA GLU A 224 -1.70 -9.19 -9.27
C GLU A 224 -1.44 -10.45 -8.45
N ASP A 225 -0.16 -10.71 -8.13
CA ASP A 225 0.25 -11.89 -7.38
C ASP A 225 -0.26 -11.83 -5.94
N PRO A 226 -1.17 -12.74 -5.52
CA PRO A 226 -1.71 -12.74 -4.15
C PRO A 226 -0.65 -13.11 -3.10
N SER A 227 0.56 -13.50 -3.50
CA SER A 227 1.70 -13.78 -2.63
C SER A 227 2.42 -12.51 -2.16
N VAL A 228 2.11 -11.36 -2.76
CA VAL A 228 2.70 -10.07 -2.40
C VAL A 228 1.58 -9.06 -2.19
N LEU A 229 1.37 -8.65 -0.95
CA LEU A 229 0.32 -7.70 -0.58
C LEU A 229 0.93 -6.36 -0.20
N HIS A 230 0.47 -5.31 -0.85
CA HIS A 230 0.91 -3.95 -0.59
C HIS A 230 -0.08 -3.22 0.31
N TRP A 231 0.44 -2.61 1.35
CA TRP A 231 -0.31 -1.82 2.32
C TRP A 231 0.22 -0.40 2.33
N ARG A 232 -0.69 0.57 2.38
CA ARG A 232 -0.36 1.97 2.60
C ARG A 232 -0.95 2.43 3.91
N LEU A 233 -0.14 3.14 4.69
CA LEU A 233 -0.61 3.85 5.86
C LEU A 233 -1.09 5.23 5.43
N VAL A 234 -2.38 5.48 5.62
CA VAL A 234 -3.01 6.75 5.34
C VAL A 234 -3.32 7.45 6.65
N THR A 235 -2.76 8.63 6.82
CA THR A 235 -3.09 9.54 7.90
C THR A 235 -4.27 10.41 7.49
N GLY A 236 -5.41 10.21 8.16
CA GLY A 236 -6.60 11.03 8.00
C GLY A 236 -6.86 11.84 9.27
N GLY A 237 -7.16 13.13 9.14
CA GLY A 237 -7.58 13.98 10.24
C GLY A 237 -9.04 14.37 10.11
N TRP A 238 -9.84 14.14 11.15
CA TRP A 238 -11.18 14.75 11.29
C TRP A 238 -11.30 15.34 12.69
N GLY A 239 -11.64 16.63 12.78
CA GLY A 239 -11.87 17.30 14.07
C GLY A 239 -10.65 17.40 15.00
N GLY A 240 -9.42 17.41 14.48
CA GLY A 240 -8.20 17.55 15.28
C GLY A 240 -7.61 16.24 15.84
N CYS A 241 -8.25 15.09 15.61
CA CYS A 241 -7.66 13.78 15.88
C CYS A 241 -7.01 13.21 14.61
N THR A 242 -5.72 12.88 14.68
CA THR A 242 -5.03 12.11 13.65
C THR A 242 -5.40 10.64 13.80
N THR A 243 -6.08 10.09 12.80
CA THR A 243 -6.32 8.64 12.68
C THR A 243 -5.39 8.08 11.62
N GLN A 244 -4.63 7.06 11.99
CA GLN A 244 -3.87 6.26 11.04
C GLN A 244 -4.72 5.06 10.61
N ARG A 245 -4.77 4.81 9.30
CA ARG A 245 -5.51 3.69 8.71
C ARG A 245 -4.60 2.94 7.75
N LEU A 246 -4.70 1.63 7.77
CA LEU A 246 -4.02 0.76 6.83
C LEU A 246 -4.98 0.44 5.69
N ILE A 247 -4.52 0.68 4.47
CA ILE A 247 -5.26 0.46 3.24
C ILE A 247 -4.54 -0.58 2.43
N LEU A 248 -5.29 -1.56 1.91
CA LEU A 248 -4.76 -2.52 0.96
C LEU A 248 -4.68 -1.87 -0.42
N GLU A 249 -3.48 -1.83 -0.99
CA GLU A 249 -3.25 -1.45 -2.38
C GLU A 249 -3.19 -2.74 -3.21
N PHE A 250 -4.35 -3.13 -3.74
CA PHE A 250 -4.49 -4.37 -4.51
C PHE A 250 -5.42 -4.12 -5.69
N GLY A 251 -5.07 -4.62 -6.87
CA GLY A 251 -5.74 -4.30 -8.13
C GLY A 251 -4.86 -3.45 -9.06
N THR A 252 -5.14 -3.50 -10.36
CA THR A 252 -4.41 -2.74 -11.38
C THR A 252 -5.33 -1.76 -12.11
N ASP A 253 -4.93 -0.50 -12.14
CA ASP A 253 -5.63 0.53 -12.92
C ASP A 253 -5.40 0.32 -14.43
N ASP A 254 -4.25 -0.28 -14.79
CA ASP A 254 -3.81 -0.52 -16.16
C ASP A 254 -4.76 -1.46 -16.95
N HIS A 255 -5.25 -2.54 -16.32
CA HIS A 255 -6.08 -3.51 -17.05
C HIS A 255 -7.54 -3.06 -17.16
N LEU A 256 -8.01 -2.28 -16.18
CA LEU A 256 -9.32 -1.66 -16.30
C LEU A 256 -9.30 -0.62 -17.42
N GLY A 257 -8.30 0.27 -17.47
CA GLY A 257 -8.13 1.22 -18.59
C GLY A 257 -8.09 0.52 -19.95
N GLU A 258 -7.32 -0.57 -20.05
CA GLU A 258 -7.24 -1.39 -21.25
C GLU A 258 -8.58 -2.03 -21.66
N PHE A 259 -9.35 -2.53 -20.69
CA PHE A 259 -10.70 -3.07 -20.93
C PHE A 259 -11.63 -1.99 -21.48
N LEU A 260 -11.59 -0.79 -20.90
CA LEU A 260 -12.40 0.32 -21.35
C LEU A 260 -11.98 0.80 -22.75
N ASP A 261 -10.68 0.82 -23.04
CA ASP A 261 -10.15 1.11 -24.36
C ASP A 261 -10.55 0.07 -25.41
N LEU A 262 -10.62 -1.22 -25.03
CA LEU A 262 -11.20 -2.24 -25.90
C LEU A 262 -12.66 -1.90 -26.21
N LEU A 263 -13.50 -1.66 -25.19
CA LEU A 263 -14.92 -1.36 -25.38
C LEU A 263 -15.14 -0.14 -26.28
N LYS A 264 -14.31 0.90 -26.16
CA LYS A 264 -14.36 2.11 -27.02
C LYS A 264 -14.04 1.81 -28.49
N ARG A 265 -13.25 0.76 -28.78
CA ARG A 265 -12.82 0.36 -30.13
C ARG A 265 -13.72 -0.67 -30.79
N LEU A 266 -14.58 -1.36 -30.03
CA LEU A 266 -15.48 -2.35 -30.61
C LEU A 266 -16.49 -1.63 -31.53
N PRO A 267 -16.49 -1.96 -32.83
CA PRO A 267 -17.31 -1.25 -33.81
C PRO A 267 -18.79 -1.48 -33.52
N ALA A 268 -19.62 -0.45 -33.72
CA ALA A 268 -21.05 -0.63 -33.93
C ALA A 268 -21.23 -1.33 -35.28
N GLU A 269 -21.35 -2.66 -35.25
CA GLU A 269 -21.76 -3.41 -36.45
C GLU A 269 -23.17 -3.04 -36.87
#